data_AF-A0A3B0UI46-F1
#
_entry.id   AF-A0A3B0UI46-F1
#
_cell.length_a   1.000
_cell.length_b   1.000
_cell.length_c   1.000
_cell.angle_alpha   90.00
_cell.angle_beta   90.00
_cell.angle_gamma   90.00
#
_symmetry.space_group_name_H-M   'P 1'
#
loop_
_entity.id
_entity.type
_entity.pdbx_description
1 polymer ?
#
loop_
_entity_poly.entity_id
_entity_poly.type
_entity_poly.pdbx_seq_one_letter_code
_entity_poly.pdbx_strand_id
1 'polypeptide(L)'
;MTIKKGFENSLFVLVLAMWNMSAWAGVYNYYAHVDGMVCAFCTYTVAKKVRTLAGVDADSVDVDLGGKYVAFKSNKRIPEKKLAALFATDGFKISNLTVTKTAKYKIYSVDDMSLELNVDVFKADQYNSVYQMIGNIAARMPSRLIIRAPPSLEETLLKPLLMGHREMITTRFIATEDDRIQLQLFEISED
;
A
#
# COMPACT_ATOMS: atom_id res chain seq x y z
N MET A 1 18.28 -29.39 59.70
CA MET A 1 16.98 -29.46 58.98
C MET A 1 16.01 -28.63 59.82
N THR A 2 15.42 -27.48 59.45
CA THR A 2 14.88 -26.96 58.18
C THR A 2 14.61 -25.44 58.36
N ILE A 3 15.15 -24.55 57.53
CA ILE A 3 14.49 -23.67 56.53
C ILE A 3 13.13 -23.05 56.92
N LYS A 4 13.02 -21.71 56.88
CA LYS A 4 11.94 -20.96 56.17
C LYS A 4 12.20 -19.44 56.12
N LYS A 5 12.89 -19.00 55.06
CA LYS A 5 12.78 -17.65 54.46
C LYS A 5 11.78 -17.74 53.33
N GLY A 6 10.75 -16.89 53.26
CA GLY A 6 9.87 -16.91 52.08
C GLY A 6 8.52 -16.19 52.20
N PHE A 7 8.46 -14.98 52.78
CA PHE A 7 7.19 -14.25 52.88
C PHE A 7 7.16 -12.85 52.22
N GLU A 8 8.31 -12.22 51.94
CA GLU A 8 8.32 -10.84 51.40
C GLU A 8 8.28 -10.72 49.87
N ASN A 9 8.40 -11.83 49.12
CA ASN A 9 8.50 -11.78 47.65
C ASN A 9 7.18 -12.05 46.91
N SER A 10 6.05 -12.18 47.63
CA SER A 10 4.78 -12.65 47.04
C SER A 10 3.91 -11.54 46.43
N LEU A 11 4.17 -10.26 46.76
CA LEU A 11 3.34 -9.15 46.24
C LEU A 11 3.82 -8.65 44.86
N PHE A 12 5.11 -8.79 44.54
CA PHE A 12 5.68 -8.27 43.29
C PHE A 12 5.35 -9.14 42.05
N VAL A 13 5.07 -10.43 42.26
CA VAL A 13 4.80 -11.39 41.17
C VAL A 13 3.40 -11.17 40.55
N LEU A 14 2.45 -10.63 41.32
CA LEU A 14 1.06 -10.45 40.88
C LEU A 14 0.89 -9.27 39.90
N VAL A 15 1.79 -8.29 39.92
CA VAL A 15 1.77 -7.12 39.01
C VAL A 15 2.36 -7.45 37.63
N LEU A 16 3.30 -8.41 37.54
CA LEU A 16 3.89 -8.84 36.26
C LEU A 16 2.99 -9.76 35.43
N ALA A 17 1.92 -10.33 36.01
CA ALA A 17 1.00 -11.20 35.28
C ALA A 17 0.00 -10.44 34.36
N MET A 18 -0.14 -9.12 34.54
CA MET A 18 -1.14 -8.32 33.80
C MET A 18 -0.67 -7.80 32.43
N TRP A 19 0.54 -8.12 31.97
CA TRP A 19 1.05 -7.70 30.65
C TRP A 19 0.92 -8.74 29.54
N ASN A 20 0.27 -9.89 29.78
CA ASN A 20 0.06 -10.91 28.75
C ASN A 20 -1.34 -10.84 28.11
N MET A 21 -1.92 -9.65 27.98
CA MET A 21 -3.00 -9.46 27.00
C MET A 21 -2.37 -9.39 25.61
N SER A 22 -2.00 -10.56 25.09
CA SER A 22 -1.69 -10.75 23.68
C SER A 22 -2.93 -10.35 22.89
N ALA A 23 -2.98 -9.10 22.44
CA ALA A 23 -4.00 -8.64 21.52
C ALA A 23 -3.93 -9.56 20.29
N TRP A 24 -4.93 -10.43 20.15
CA TRP A 24 -5.10 -11.23 18.94
C TRP A 24 -5.36 -10.28 17.78
N ALA A 25 -4.29 -9.84 17.15
CA ALA A 25 -4.30 -9.04 15.94
C ALA A 25 -4.79 -9.95 14.80
N GLY A 26 -6.11 -10.00 14.63
CA GLY A 26 -6.69 -10.58 13.42
C GLY A 26 -6.46 -9.64 12.24
N VAL A 27 -6.12 -10.20 11.09
CA VAL A 27 -5.98 -9.45 9.84
C VAL A 27 -7.35 -9.42 9.17
N TYR A 28 -7.79 -8.24 8.76
CA TYR A 28 -8.99 -8.03 7.97
C TYR A 28 -8.58 -7.89 6.50
N ASN A 29 -9.09 -8.76 5.63
CA ASN A 29 -8.93 -8.65 4.20
C ASN A 29 -10.19 -8.00 3.63
N TYR A 30 -9.98 -6.97 2.82
CA TYR A 30 -11.01 -6.19 2.17
C TYR A 30 -10.97 -6.45 0.68
N TYR A 31 -12.15 -6.59 0.08
CA TYR A 31 -12.34 -6.60 -1.36
C TYR A 31 -13.59 -5.78 -1.67
N ALA A 32 -13.51 -4.87 -2.63
CA ALA A 32 -14.66 -4.09 -3.10
C ALA A 32 -14.55 -3.81 -4.59
N HIS A 33 -15.69 -3.77 -5.27
CA HIS A 33 -15.77 -3.21 -6.61
C HIS A 33 -15.74 -1.68 -6.53
N VAL A 34 -15.08 -1.03 -7.47
CA VAL A 34 -14.94 0.43 -7.52
C VAL A 34 -15.41 0.96 -8.86
N ASP A 35 -16.54 1.65 -8.86
CA ASP A 35 -17.08 2.33 -10.02
C ASP A 35 -16.47 3.73 -10.18
N GLY A 36 -16.25 4.12 -11.43
CA GLY A 36 -15.70 5.43 -11.81
C GLY A 36 -14.20 5.45 -12.09
N MET A 37 -13.48 4.34 -11.87
CA MET A 37 -12.09 4.20 -12.31
C MET A 37 -12.06 3.94 -13.82
N VAL A 38 -11.48 4.87 -14.59
CA VAL A 38 -11.42 4.77 -16.07
C VAL A 38 -10.00 4.93 -16.65
N CYS A 39 -9.01 5.23 -15.80
CA CYS A 39 -7.61 5.35 -16.21
C CYS A 39 -6.65 4.98 -15.07
N ALA A 40 -5.37 4.77 -15.39
CA ALA A 40 -4.32 4.44 -14.43
C ALA A 40 -4.12 5.50 -13.33
N PHE A 41 -4.42 6.78 -13.62
CA PHE A 41 -4.36 7.83 -12.60
C PHE A 41 -5.50 7.69 -11.56
N CYS A 42 -6.69 7.23 -11.98
CA CYS A 42 -7.78 6.93 -11.05
C CYS A 42 -7.40 5.78 -10.10
N THR A 43 -6.79 4.71 -10.62
CA THR A 43 -6.36 3.58 -9.76
C THR A 43 -5.26 4.00 -8.79
N TYR A 44 -4.29 4.81 -9.23
CA TYR A 44 -3.31 5.43 -8.34
C TYR A 44 -3.97 6.22 -7.22
N THR A 45 -4.95 7.07 -7.54
CA THR A 45 -5.64 7.92 -6.57
C THR A 45 -6.38 7.09 -5.52
N VAL A 46 -7.09 6.04 -5.95
CA VAL A 46 -7.73 5.06 -5.08
C VAL A 46 -6.71 4.37 -4.16
N ALA A 47 -5.63 3.84 -4.73
CA ALA A 47 -4.59 3.15 -3.97
C ALA A 47 -3.95 4.07 -2.93
N LYS A 48 -3.60 5.31 -3.33
CA LYS A 48 -3.03 6.34 -2.44
C LYS A 48 -3.94 6.58 -1.24
N LYS A 49 -5.24 6.78 -1.47
CA LYS A 49 -6.21 7.02 -0.40
C LYS A 49 -6.32 5.85 0.56
N VAL A 50 -6.44 4.63 0.04
CA VAL A 50 -6.55 3.43 0.89
C VAL A 50 -5.30 3.26 1.76
N ARG A 51 -4.10 3.53 1.24
CA ARG A 51 -2.84 3.49 1.99
C ARG A 51 -2.77 4.50 3.15
N THR A 52 -3.53 5.60 3.10
CA THR A 52 -3.60 6.57 4.22
C THR A 52 -4.43 6.09 5.41
N LEU A 53 -5.23 5.03 5.24
CA LEU A 53 -6.11 4.54 6.30
C LEU A 53 -5.31 3.87 7.42
N ALA A 54 -5.53 4.33 8.65
CA ALA A 54 -4.90 3.74 9.83
C ALA A 54 -5.20 2.23 9.94
N GLY A 55 -4.13 1.44 10.02
CA GLY A 55 -4.17 -0.02 10.13
C GLY A 55 -4.08 -0.77 8.81
N VAL A 56 -4.24 -0.08 7.67
CA VAL A 56 -3.99 -0.67 6.35
C VAL A 56 -2.50 -0.97 6.19
N ASP A 57 -2.23 -2.14 5.66
CA ASP A 57 -0.91 -2.50 5.17
C ASP A 57 -0.74 -1.96 3.74
N ALA A 58 0.15 -0.98 3.59
CA ALA A 58 0.32 -0.25 2.34
C ALA A 58 0.82 -1.12 1.17
N ASP A 59 1.52 -2.22 1.46
CA ASP A 59 2.05 -3.16 0.48
C ASP A 59 1.01 -4.17 0.01
N SER A 60 -0.06 -4.37 0.77
CA SER A 60 -1.20 -5.20 0.34
C SER A 60 -2.22 -4.49 -0.54
N VAL A 61 -2.09 -3.17 -0.72
CA VAL A 61 -3.08 -2.39 -1.48
C VAL A 61 -2.89 -2.67 -2.96
N ASP A 62 -3.89 -3.35 -3.50
CA ASP A 62 -3.99 -3.76 -4.89
C ASP A 62 -5.25 -3.15 -5.52
N VAL A 63 -5.11 -2.55 -6.70
CA VAL A 63 -6.19 -1.84 -7.39
C VAL A 63 -6.14 -2.16 -8.86
N ASP A 64 -7.17 -2.85 -9.33
CA ASP A 64 -7.26 -3.32 -10.71
C ASP A 64 -8.25 -2.46 -11.50
N LEU A 65 -7.77 -1.91 -12.62
CA LEU A 65 -8.58 -1.10 -13.53
C LEU A 65 -9.52 -1.96 -14.38
N GLY A 66 -9.05 -3.11 -14.87
CA GLY A 66 -9.81 -4.01 -15.75
C GLY A 66 -10.88 -4.80 -14.99
N GLY A 67 -10.52 -5.35 -13.84
CA GLY A 67 -11.41 -6.00 -12.88
C GLY A 67 -12.23 -5.02 -12.03
N LYS A 68 -11.87 -3.73 -12.05
CA LYS A 68 -12.55 -2.64 -11.32
C LYS A 68 -12.70 -2.94 -9.83
N TYR A 69 -11.64 -3.39 -9.19
CA TYR A 69 -11.68 -3.73 -7.77
C TYR A 69 -10.52 -3.09 -7.01
N VAL A 70 -10.69 -3.08 -5.68
CA VAL A 70 -9.63 -2.78 -4.72
C VAL A 70 -9.60 -3.87 -3.67
N ALA A 71 -8.41 -4.39 -3.40
CA ALA A 71 -8.13 -5.36 -2.36
C ALA A 71 -7.03 -4.84 -1.44
N PHE A 72 -7.17 -5.06 -0.13
CA PHE A 72 -6.15 -4.69 0.85
C PHE A 72 -6.33 -5.41 2.17
N LYS A 73 -5.27 -5.42 2.97
CA LYS A 73 -5.24 -5.95 4.34
C LYS A 73 -5.19 -4.83 5.35
N SER A 74 -5.79 -5.06 6.51
CA SER A 74 -5.72 -4.15 7.65
C SER A 74 -5.61 -4.91 8.96
N ASN A 75 -4.81 -4.41 9.90
CA ASN A 75 -4.73 -4.94 11.27
C ASN A 75 -5.87 -4.45 12.17
N LYS A 76 -6.74 -3.57 11.66
CA LYS A 76 -7.90 -3.00 12.35
C LYS A 76 -9.13 -3.04 11.45
N ARG A 77 -10.30 -3.27 12.04
CA ARG A 77 -11.56 -3.20 11.29
C ARG A 77 -11.84 -1.75 10.92
N ILE A 78 -11.94 -1.49 9.62
CA ILE A 78 -12.38 -0.23 9.04
C ILE A 78 -13.88 -0.32 8.75
N PRO A 79 -14.71 0.61 9.25
CA PRO A 79 -16.14 0.66 8.96
C PRO A 79 -16.41 0.94 7.49
N GLU A 80 -17.42 0.27 6.92
CA GLU A 80 -17.85 0.48 5.53
C GLU A 80 -18.17 1.94 5.21
N LYS A 81 -18.88 2.64 6.10
CA LYS A 81 -19.19 4.07 5.93
C LYS A 81 -17.93 4.92 5.76
N LYS A 82 -16.84 4.58 6.46
CA LYS A 82 -15.56 5.28 6.34
C LYS A 82 -14.91 5.00 4.98
N LEU A 83 -14.98 3.76 4.50
CA LEU A 83 -14.55 3.41 3.15
C LEU A 83 -15.38 4.17 2.11
N ALA A 84 -16.70 4.04 2.13
CA ALA A 84 -17.59 4.71 1.17
C ALA A 84 -17.35 6.22 1.10
N ALA A 85 -17.15 6.88 2.25
CA ALA A 85 -16.82 8.31 2.29
C ALA A 85 -15.46 8.63 1.66
N LEU A 86 -14.44 7.81 1.88
CA LEU A 86 -13.09 7.99 1.31
C LEU A 86 -13.11 8.00 -0.22
N PHE A 87 -13.86 7.07 -0.82
CA PHE A 87 -14.01 6.93 -2.27
C PHE A 87 -14.89 8.04 -2.86
N ALA A 88 -16.00 8.38 -2.19
CA ALA A 88 -16.94 9.39 -2.67
C ALA A 88 -16.33 10.78 -2.87
N THR A 89 -15.28 11.13 -2.11
CA THR A 89 -14.59 12.42 -2.24
C THR A 89 -14.01 12.68 -3.64
N ASP A 90 -13.66 11.64 -4.40
CA ASP A 90 -13.17 11.79 -5.80
C ASP A 90 -14.20 11.30 -6.83
N GLY A 91 -15.46 11.13 -6.41
CA GLY A 91 -16.53 10.66 -7.30
C GLY A 91 -16.56 9.16 -7.56
N PHE A 92 -15.76 8.36 -6.83
CA PHE A 92 -15.82 6.90 -6.91
C PHE A 92 -16.94 6.35 -6.03
N LYS A 93 -17.50 5.20 -6.43
CA LYS A 93 -18.48 4.46 -5.64
C LYS A 93 -17.97 3.05 -5.40
N ILE A 94 -18.14 2.55 -4.17
CA ILE A 94 -17.81 1.16 -3.85
C ILE A 94 -19.06 0.29 -3.78
N SER A 95 -18.95 -0.94 -4.22
CA SER A 95 -19.99 -1.96 -4.12
C SER A 95 -19.37 -3.35 -3.85
N ASN A 96 -20.21 -4.35 -3.55
CA ASN A 96 -19.76 -5.72 -3.29
C ASN A 96 -18.66 -5.85 -2.21
N LEU A 97 -18.74 -5.01 -1.17
CA LEU A 97 -17.75 -5.01 -0.09
C LEU A 97 -17.76 -6.35 0.65
N THR A 98 -16.64 -7.05 0.61
CA THR A 98 -16.41 -8.29 1.33
C THR A 98 -15.29 -8.07 2.35
N VAL A 99 -15.54 -8.49 3.60
CA VAL A 99 -14.57 -8.40 4.70
C VAL A 99 -14.38 -9.77 5.32
N THR A 100 -13.18 -10.33 5.24
CA THR A 100 -12.84 -11.61 5.86
C THR A 100 -11.76 -11.43 6.92
N LYS A 101 -11.94 -12.07 8.08
CA LYS A 101 -10.93 -12.05 9.15
C LYS A 101 -10.08 -13.31 9.05
N THR A 102 -8.77 -13.15 8.89
CA THR A 102 -7.81 -14.25 8.89
C THR A 102 -6.86 -14.15 10.09
N ALA A 103 -6.39 -15.30 10.58
CA ALA A 103 -5.49 -15.38 11.72
C ALA A 103 -4.01 -15.16 11.35
N LYS A 104 -3.67 -15.09 10.06
CA LYS A 104 -2.29 -15.02 9.58
C LYS A 104 -2.15 -13.99 8.46
N TYR A 105 -1.15 -13.13 8.60
CA TYR A 105 -0.70 -12.20 7.57
C TYR A 105 0.24 -12.96 6.63
N LYS A 106 -0.21 -13.33 5.43
CA LYS A 106 0.68 -13.87 4.38
C LYS A 106 1.53 -12.72 3.87
N ILE A 107 2.84 -12.78 4.13
CA ILE A 107 3.85 -11.88 3.56
C ILE A 107 4.06 -12.36 2.13
N TYR A 108 3.81 -11.50 1.14
CA TYR A 108 4.12 -11.80 -0.24
C TYR A 108 5.61 -11.57 -0.50
N SER A 109 6.22 -12.50 -1.23
CA SER A 109 7.64 -12.56 -1.57
C SER A 109 8.05 -11.46 -2.54
N VAL A 110 9.34 -11.12 -2.45
CA VAL A 110 10.03 -10.03 -3.13
C VAL A 110 9.79 -10.11 -4.64
N ASP A 111 9.18 -9.08 -5.21
CA ASP A 111 9.10 -8.94 -6.66
C ASP A 111 10.53 -8.86 -7.24
N ASP A 112 10.79 -9.50 -8.37
CA ASP A 112 12.09 -9.37 -9.04
C ASP A 112 12.22 -7.95 -9.61
N MET A 113 13.19 -7.20 -9.09
CA MET A 113 13.47 -5.84 -9.55
C MET A 113 14.02 -5.89 -10.97
N SER A 114 13.23 -5.43 -11.93
CA SER A 114 13.59 -5.45 -13.34
C SER A 114 14.30 -4.17 -13.79
N LEU A 115 14.07 -3.05 -13.10
CA LEU A 115 14.68 -1.77 -13.42
C LEU A 115 14.84 -0.90 -12.16
N GLU A 116 16.00 -0.25 -12.03
CA GLU A 116 16.21 0.86 -11.11
C GLU A 116 16.77 2.07 -11.88
N LEU A 117 16.11 3.22 -11.74
CA LEU A 117 16.56 4.49 -12.29
C LEU A 117 16.71 5.52 -11.18
N ASN A 118 17.87 6.15 -11.12
CA ASN A 118 18.19 7.24 -10.19
C ASN A 118 18.41 8.53 -10.99
N VAL A 119 17.63 9.56 -10.70
CA VAL A 119 17.70 10.87 -11.37
C VAL A 119 17.85 11.97 -10.32
N ASP A 120 18.62 13.01 -10.64
CA ASP A 120 18.72 14.21 -9.82
C ASP A 120 17.42 15.03 -9.93
N VAL A 121 16.89 15.49 -8.79
CA VAL A 121 15.66 16.31 -8.71
C VAL A 121 15.71 17.54 -9.62
N PHE A 122 16.88 18.17 -9.77
CA PHE A 122 17.06 19.37 -10.61
C PHE A 122 17.00 19.07 -12.11
N LYS A 123 17.00 17.80 -12.51
CA LYS A 123 16.94 17.38 -13.92
C LYS A 123 15.62 16.67 -14.25
N ALA A 124 14.67 16.60 -13.34
CA ALA A 124 13.44 15.82 -13.49
C ALA A 124 12.75 16.01 -14.86
N ASP A 125 12.58 17.26 -15.29
CA ASP A 125 11.88 17.60 -16.55
C ASP A 125 12.62 17.11 -17.80
N GLN A 126 13.94 16.94 -17.73
CA GLN A 126 14.77 16.48 -18.85
C GLN A 126 14.56 14.99 -19.16
N TYR A 127 14.02 14.23 -18.20
CA TYR A 127 13.81 12.78 -18.30
C TYR A 127 12.35 12.41 -18.59
N ASN A 128 11.51 13.36 -18.98
CA ASN A 128 10.09 13.12 -19.24
C ASN A 128 9.82 11.99 -20.25
N SER A 129 10.64 11.89 -21.30
CA SER A 129 10.55 10.79 -22.29
C SER A 129 10.92 9.44 -21.70
N VAL A 130 11.88 9.40 -20.77
CA VAL A 130 12.28 8.18 -20.05
C VAL A 130 11.16 7.74 -19.12
N TYR A 131 10.54 8.66 -18.40
CA TYR A 131 9.37 8.36 -17.57
C TYR A 131 8.23 7.78 -18.42
N GLN A 132 7.90 8.40 -19.56
CA GLN A 132 6.88 7.83 -20.47
C GLN A 132 7.25 6.43 -20.95
N MET A 133 8.53 6.16 -21.25
CA MET A 133 8.97 4.84 -21.66
C MET A 133 8.79 3.81 -20.55
N ILE A 134 9.14 4.16 -19.31
CA ILE A 134 8.91 3.30 -18.13
C ILE A 134 7.42 3.04 -17.94
N GLY A 135 6.57 4.07 -18.04
CA GLY A 135 5.11 3.91 -17.98
C GLY A 135 4.57 2.97 -19.06
N ASN A 136 5.06 3.10 -20.30
CA ASN A 136 4.73 2.20 -21.40
C ASN A 136 5.16 0.75 -21.17
N ILE A 137 6.33 0.53 -20.56
CA ILE A 137 6.80 -0.83 -20.22
C ILE A 137 5.93 -1.41 -19.11
N ALA A 138 5.71 -0.64 -18.04
CA ALA A 138 4.94 -1.06 -16.88
C ALA A 138 3.48 -1.38 -17.24
N ALA A 139 2.88 -0.69 -18.21
CA ALA A 139 1.52 -0.96 -18.68
C ALA A 139 1.35 -2.35 -19.33
N ARG A 140 2.40 -2.86 -20.00
CA ARG A 140 2.32 -4.06 -20.85
C ARG A 140 2.38 -5.38 -20.09
N MET A 141 2.67 -5.34 -18.80
CA MET A 141 2.87 -6.53 -17.98
C MET A 141 2.45 -6.27 -16.53
N PRO A 142 2.05 -7.32 -15.78
CA PRO A 142 1.78 -7.18 -14.35
C PRO A 142 3.04 -6.66 -13.65
N SER A 143 2.99 -5.40 -13.22
CA SER A 143 4.15 -4.74 -12.65
C SER A 143 3.79 -3.80 -11.51
N ARG A 144 4.75 -3.62 -10.61
CA ARG A 144 4.70 -2.63 -9.54
C ARG A 144 5.77 -1.58 -9.79
N LEU A 145 5.34 -0.32 -9.79
CA LEU A 145 6.21 0.83 -9.94
C LEU A 145 6.30 1.57 -8.60
N ILE A 146 7.48 1.58 -8.00
CA ILE A 146 7.76 2.35 -6.78
C ILE A 146 8.54 3.62 -7.17
N ILE A 147 8.05 4.77 -6.74
CA ILE A 147 8.66 6.07 -6.99
C ILE A 147 8.99 6.68 -5.62
N ARG A 148 10.26 7.01 -5.38
CA ARG A 148 10.71 7.77 -4.21
C ARG A 148 11.19 9.12 -4.69
N ALA A 149 10.53 10.19 -4.27
CA ALA A 149 10.90 11.56 -4.65
C ALA A 149 10.33 12.59 -3.66
N PRO A 150 10.80 13.85 -3.72
CA PRO A 150 10.17 14.97 -3.03
C PRO A 150 8.68 15.09 -3.36
N PRO A 151 7.82 15.41 -2.38
CA PRO A 151 6.37 15.50 -2.60
C PRO A 151 5.98 16.56 -3.64
N SER A 152 6.81 17.60 -3.82
CA SER A 152 6.62 18.63 -4.85
C SER A 152 6.67 18.10 -6.28
N LEU A 153 7.33 16.95 -6.50
CA LEU A 153 7.48 16.33 -7.82
C LEU A 153 6.45 15.25 -8.12
N GLU A 154 5.54 14.94 -7.19
CA GLU A 154 4.60 13.83 -7.33
C GLU A 154 3.81 13.91 -8.65
N GLU A 155 3.15 15.04 -8.91
CA GLU A 155 2.38 15.20 -10.16
C GLU A 155 3.26 15.21 -11.41
N THR A 156 4.42 15.86 -11.34
CA THR A 156 5.36 15.98 -12.46
C THR A 156 5.86 14.60 -12.92
N LEU A 157 6.06 13.69 -11.97
CA LEU A 157 6.49 12.31 -12.25
C LEU A 157 5.32 11.43 -12.68
N LEU A 158 4.17 11.52 -11.99
CA LEU A 158 3.05 10.63 -12.26
C LEU A 158 2.37 10.90 -13.60
N LYS A 159 2.31 12.16 -14.05
CA LYS A 159 1.67 12.51 -15.32
C LYS A 159 2.26 11.72 -16.50
N PRO A 160 3.56 11.80 -16.81
CA PRO A 160 4.15 11.02 -17.89
C PRO A 160 4.14 9.50 -17.67
N LEU A 161 4.10 9.04 -16.42
CA LEU A 161 4.09 7.60 -16.11
C LEU A 161 2.71 6.96 -16.29
N LEU A 162 1.63 7.70 -16.06
CA LEU A 162 0.27 7.14 -15.96
C LEU A 162 -0.74 7.73 -16.95
N MET A 163 -0.53 8.94 -17.47
CA MET A 163 -1.49 9.55 -18.39
C MET A 163 -1.58 8.78 -19.71
N GLY A 164 -2.81 8.52 -20.15
CA GLY A 164 -3.09 7.80 -21.40
C GLY A 164 -3.05 6.28 -21.28
N HIS A 165 -2.54 5.73 -20.17
CA HIS A 165 -2.53 4.29 -19.94
C HIS A 165 -3.90 3.78 -19.46
N ARG A 166 -4.40 2.77 -20.18
CA ARG A 166 -5.66 2.05 -19.89
C ARG A 166 -5.44 0.68 -19.24
N GLU A 167 -4.19 0.27 -19.09
CA GLU A 167 -3.78 -0.98 -18.47
C GLU A 167 -3.30 -0.71 -17.03
N MET A 168 -3.29 -1.77 -16.22
CA MET A 168 -3.03 -1.68 -14.78
C MET A 168 -1.53 -1.52 -14.52
N ILE A 169 -1.16 -0.47 -13.78
CA ILE A 169 0.18 -0.29 -13.20
C ILE A 169 0.00 -0.08 -11.70
N THR A 170 0.49 -1.00 -10.88
CA THR A 170 0.44 -0.83 -9.42
C THR A 170 1.49 0.18 -9.00
N THR A 171 1.08 1.44 -8.88
CA THR A 171 2.01 2.54 -8.59
C THR A 171 1.99 2.90 -7.10
N ARG A 172 3.19 3.10 -6.54
CA ARG A 172 3.39 3.60 -5.17
C ARG A 172 4.36 4.77 -5.18
N PHE A 173 3.88 5.94 -4.81
CA PHE A 173 4.71 7.09 -4.51
C PHE A 173 5.05 7.13 -3.02
N ILE A 174 6.33 7.31 -2.69
CA ILE A 174 6.84 7.44 -1.34
C ILE A 174 7.57 8.79 -1.27
N ALA A 175 7.00 9.74 -0.53
CA ALA A 175 7.64 11.02 -0.32
C ALA A 175 8.96 10.83 0.45
N THR A 176 10.03 11.45 -0.02
CA THR A 176 11.33 11.52 0.64
C THR A 176 11.88 12.94 0.57
N GLU A 177 12.75 13.31 1.50
CA GLU A 177 13.48 14.58 1.49
C GLU A 177 14.77 14.50 0.67
N ASP A 178 15.03 13.37 0.00
CA ASP A 178 16.22 13.17 -0.81
C ASP A 178 16.22 14.04 -2.08
N ASP A 179 17.39 14.55 -2.45
CA ASP A 179 17.62 15.27 -3.72
C ASP A 179 17.68 14.33 -4.95
N ARG A 180 17.18 13.10 -4.80
CA ARG A 180 17.15 12.07 -5.84
C ARG A 180 15.77 11.51 -6.02
N ILE A 181 15.42 11.31 -7.28
CA ILE A 181 14.25 10.57 -7.73
C ILE A 181 14.71 9.14 -7.96
N GLN A 182 14.08 8.19 -7.28
CA GLN A 182 14.29 6.75 -7.50
C GLN A 182 13.04 6.15 -8.10
N LEU A 183 13.15 5.53 -9.28
CA LEU A 183 12.09 4.73 -9.87
C LEU A 183 12.53 3.27 -9.88
N GLN A 184 11.71 2.41 -9.32
CA GLN A 184 11.94 0.96 -9.28
C GLN A 184 10.76 0.27 -9.93
N LEU A 185 11.03 -0.49 -10.99
CA LEU A 185 10.04 -1.35 -11.62
C LEU A 185 10.28 -2.78 -11.17
N PHE A 186 9.20 -3.43 -10.83
CA PHE A 186 9.17 -4.79 -10.34
C PHE A 186 8.19 -5.58 -11.20
N GLU A 187 8.60 -6.76 -11.62
CA GLU A 187 7.71 -7.71 -12.29
C GLU A 187 6.96 -8.52 -11.24
N ILE A 188 5.63 -8.57 -11.35
CA ILE A 188 4.80 -9.36 -10.43
C ILE A 188 4.64 -10.74 -11.06
N SER A 189 5.31 -11.75 -10.48
CA SER A 189 5.06 -13.14 -10.82
C SER A 189 3.80 -13.63 -10.12
N GLU A 190 2.80 -14.08 -10.88
CA GLU A 190 1.69 -14.86 -10.35
C GLU A 190 2.17 -16.30 -10.09
N ASP A 191 2.18 -16.73 -8.81
CA ASP A 191 2.34 -18.14 -8.41
C ASP A 191 1.05 -18.96 -8.66
#